data_AF-A0A932M5Y0-F1
#
_entry.id   AF-A0A932M5Y0-F1
#
_cell.length_a   1.000
_cell.length_b   1.000
_cell.length_c   1.000
_cell.angle_alpha   90.00
_cell.angle_beta   90.00
_cell.angle_gamma   90.00
#
_symmetry.space_group_name_H-M   'P 1'
#
loop_
_entity.id
_entity.type
_entity.pdbx_description
1 polymer ?
#
loop_
_entity_poly.entity_id
_entity_poly.type
_entity_poly.pdbx_seq_one_letter_code
_entity_poly.pdbx_strand_id
1 'polypeptide(L)'
;MTPLFDKETTEALQQLCDETCEAMQLARKSPDLDDLSACLAVALLKIGLATGFVEQRYPGFAKEIEAKRQRVIAALTEEQKQQKH
;
A
#
# COMPACT_ATOMS: atom_id res chain seq x y z
N MET A 1 -12.51 -15.49 -17.65
CA MET A 1 -12.67 -14.70 -16.41
C MET A 1 -12.97 -13.27 -16.80
N THR A 2 -13.96 -12.64 -16.19
CA THR A 2 -14.22 -11.21 -16.38
C THR A 2 -13.19 -10.42 -15.58
N PRO A 3 -12.47 -9.46 -16.17
CA PRO A 3 -11.49 -8.67 -15.43
C PRO A 3 -12.17 -7.80 -14.36
N LEU A 4 -11.46 -7.57 -13.25
CA LEU A 4 -11.93 -6.74 -12.13
C LEU A 4 -12.19 -5.29 -12.57
N PHE A 5 -11.42 -4.84 -13.56
CA PHE A 5 -11.36 -3.47 -14.03
C PHE A 5 -11.39 -3.42 -15.56
N ASP A 6 -11.79 -2.27 -16.12
CA ASP A 6 -11.53 -1.98 -17.52
C ASP A 6 -10.03 -1.73 -17.75
N LYS A 7 -9.64 -1.65 -19.02
CA LYS A 7 -8.24 -1.53 -19.41
C LYS A 7 -7.59 -0.26 -18.85
N GLU A 8 -8.26 0.87 -18.98
CA GLU A 8 -7.77 2.17 -18.50
C GLU A 8 -7.56 2.14 -16.97
N THR A 9 -8.52 1.59 -16.24
CA THR A 9 -8.41 1.44 -14.78
C THR A 9 -7.28 0.51 -14.38
N THR A 10 -7.09 -0.58 -15.12
CA THR A 10 -6.01 -1.53 -14.88
C THR A 10 -4.65 -0.87 -15.08
N GLU A 11 -4.49 -0.10 -16.17
CA GLU A 11 -3.26 0.61 -16.49
C GLU A 11 -2.95 1.70 -15.45
N ALA A 12 -3.95 2.47 -15.04
CA ALA A 12 -3.79 3.49 -14.00
C ALA A 12 -3.39 2.88 -12.65
N LEU A 13 -4.05 1.78 -12.24
CA LEU A 13 -3.71 1.08 -11.00
C LEU A 13 -2.29 0.50 -11.06
N GLN A 14 -1.91 -0.09 -12.20
CA GLN A 14 -0.57 -0.62 -12.42
C GLN A 14 0.48 0.48 -12.27
N GLN A 15 0.27 1.64 -12.91
CA GLN A 15 1.18 2.77 -12.81
C GLN A 15 1.34 3.25 -11.35
N LEU A 16 0.24 3.36 -10.60
CA LEU A 16 0.29 3.74 -9.18
C LEU A 16 1.08 2.73 -8.34
N CYS A 17 0.92 1.43 -8.62
CA CYS A 17 1.69 0.37 -7.96
C CYS A 17 3.17 0.43 -8.29
N ASP A 18 3.53 0.66 -9.55
CA ASP A 18 4.92 0.74 -10.01
C ASP A 18 5.63 1.95 -9.39
N GLU A 19 5.01 3.13 -9.44
CA GLU A 19 5.53 4.36 -8.82
C GLU A 19 5.67 4.21 -7.28
N THR A 20 4.74 3.52 -6.64
CA THR A 20 4.86 3.18 -5.20
C THR A 20 6.10 2.33 -4.95
N CYS A 21 6.32 1.30 -5.78
CA CYS A 21 7.49 0.43 -5.65
C CYS A 21 8.79 1.19 -5.85
N GLU A 22 8.87 2.06 -6.85
CA GLU A 22 10.03 2.90 -7.11
C GLU A 22 10.33 3.85 -5.94
N ALA A 23 9.31 4.52 -5.41
CA ALA A 23 9.47 5.40 -4.24
C ALA A 23 10.01 4.63 -3.03
N MET A 24 9.51 3.41 -2.78
CA MET A 24 10.01 2.55 -1.70
C MET A 24 11.44 2.06 -1.94
N GLN A 25 11.83 1.80 -3.19
CA GLN A 25 13.20 1.43 -3.52
C GLN A 25 14.18 2.60 -3.32
N LEU A 26 13.76 3.83 -3.61
CA LEU A 26 14.53 5.05 -3.33
C LEU A 26 14.65 5.29 -1.84
N ALA A 27 13.53 5.21 -1.10
CA ALA A 27 13.51 5.31 0.37
C ALA A 27 14.53 4.37 1.02
N ARG A 28 14.58 3.11 0.60
CA ARG A 28 15.51 2.10 1.14
C ARG A 28 16.99 2.47 0.95
N LYS A 29 17.31 3.23 -0.09
CA LYS A 29 18.68 3.63 -0.42
C LYS A 29 19.05 5.01 0.14
N SER A 30 18.08 5.76 0.67
CA SER A 30 18.30 7.13 1.13
C SER A 30 19.10 7.15 2.44
N PRO A 31 20.29 7.78 2.46
CA PRO A 31 21.02 8.02 3.70
C PRO A 31 20.55 9.31 4.42
N ASP A 32 19.79 10.16 3.73
CA ASP A 32 19.28 11.43 4.24
C ASP A 32 17.82 11.31 4.71
N LEU A 33 17.52 11.95 5.85
CA LEU A 33 16.22 11.85 6.51
C LEU A 33 15.13 12.61 5.74
N ASP A 34 15.46 13.75 5.13
CA ASP A 34 14.48 14.54 4.39
C ASP A 34 14.13 13.81 3.09
N ASP A 35 15.13 13.28 2.39
CA ASP A 35 14.92 12.46 1.18
C ASP A 35 14.15 11.18 1.48
N LEU A 36 14.45 10.50 2.59
CA LEU A 36 13.71 9.32 3.05
C LEU A 36 12.24 9.68 3.30
N SER A 37 12.00 10.77 4.03
CA SER A 37 10.66 11.24 4.38
C SER A 37 9.85 11.60 3.13
N ALA A 38 10.49 12.27 2.16
CA ALA A 38 9.87 12.59 0.88
C ALA A 38 9.47 11.34 0.09
N CYS A 39 10.36 10.34 0.00
CA CYS A 39 10.08 9.09 -0.70
C CYS A 39 8.91 8.32 -0.05
N LEU A 40 8.88 8.25 1.28
CA LEU A 40 7.78 7.62 2.01
C LEU A 40 6.45 8.36 1.82
N ALA A 41 6.47 9.70 1.82
CA ALA A 41 5.28 10.50 1.57
C ALA A 41 4.68 10.24 0.17
N VAL A 42 5.54 10.13 -0.85
CA VAL A 42 5.11 9.77 -2.21
C VAL A 42 4.50 8.37 -2.24
N ALA A 43 5.16 7.37 -1.65
CA ALA A 43 4.64 6.00 -1.61
C ALA A 43 3.26 5.93 -0.93
N LEU A 44 3.09 6.60 0.21
CA LEU A 44 1.82 6.65 0.94
C LEU A 44 0.72 7.33 0.12
N LEU A 45 1.03 8.44 -0.56
CA LEU A 45 0.09 9.12 -1.45
C LEU A 45 -0.41 8.18 -2.56
N LYS A 46 0.52 7.48 -3.23
CA LYS A 46 0.19 6.59 -4.36
C LYS A 46 -0.64 5.39 -3.93
N ILE A 47 -0.35 4.80 -2.77
CA ILE A 47 -1.19 3.76 -2.15
C ILE A 47 -2.59 4.29 -1.85
N GLY A 48 -2.69 5.52 -1.33
CA GLY A 48 -3.97 6.18 -1.05
C GLY A 48 -4.80 6.37 -2.32
N LEU A 49 -4.18 6.85 -3.40
CA LEU A 49 -4.82 7.00 -4.71
C LEU A 49 -5.29 5.65 -5.27
N ALA A 50 -4.44 4.62 -5.23
CA ALA A 50 -4.79 3.28 -5.68
C ALA A 50 -5.99 2.72 -4.91
N THR A 51 -5.99 2.86 -3.57
CA THR A 51 -7.09 2.42 -2.71
C THR A 51 -8.38 3.17 -3.02
N GLY A 52 -8.30 4.49 -3.19
CA GLY A 52 -9.45 5.33 -3.56
C GLY A 52 -10.03 4.97 -4.92
N PHE A 53 -9.17 4.60 -5.88
CA PHE A 53 -9.60 4.17 -7.21
C PHE A 53 -10.42 2.87 -7.15
N VAL A 54 -9.98 1.91 -6.34
CA VAL A 54 -10.73 0.67 -6.14
C VAL A 54 -12.02 0.91 -5.36
N GLU A 55 -12.01 1.77 -4.34
CA GLU A 55 -13.18 2.14 -3.54
C GLU A 55 -14.32 2.72 -4.39
N GLN A 56 -14.00 3.56 -5.39
CA GLN A 56 -15.02 4.13 -6.29
C GLN A 56 -15.81 3.06 -7.05
N ARG A 57 -15.20 1.91 -7.34
CA ARG A 57 -15.83 0.79 -8.06
C ARG A 57 -16.36 -0.29 -7.13
N TYR A 58 -15.73 -0.46 -5.97
CA TYR A 58 -16.06 -1.43 -4.93
C TYR A 58 -16.21 -0.71 -3.58
N PRO A 59 -17.35 -0.06 -3.32
CA PRO A 59 -17.57 0.65 -2.07
C PRO A 59 -17.41 -0.29 -0.85
N GLY A 60 -16.65 0.16 0.14
CA GLY A 60 -16.28 -0.62 1.32
C GLY A 60 -14.90 -1.29 1.24
N PHE A 61 -14.23 -1.24 0.09
CA PHE A 61 -12.89 -1.81 -0.09
C PHE A 61 -11.87 -1.27 0.91
N ALA A 62 -11.84 0.05 1.15
CA ALA A 62 -10.93 0.66 2.12
C ALA A 62 -11.16 0.13 3.54
N LYS A 63 -12.43 -0.10 3.92
CA LYS A 63 -12.79 -0.69 5.20
C LYS A 63 -12.33 -2.14 5.30
N GLU A 64 -12.43 -2.91 4.22
CA GLU A 64 -11.91 -4.29 4.17
C GLU A 64 -10.39 -4.35 4.28
N ILE A 65 -9.67 -3.44 3.61
CA ILE A 65 -8.21 -3.31 3.74
C ILE A 65 -7.84 -3.04 5.20
N GLU A 66 -8.52 -2.08 5.85
CA GLU A 66 -8.23 -1.74 7.24
C GLU A 66 -8.48 -2.93 8.17
N ALA A 67 -9.58 -3.66 7.97
CA ALA A 67 -9.86 -4.88 8.74
C ALA A 67 -8.76 -5.94 8.55
N LYS A 68 -8.24 -6.12 7.34
CA LYS A 68 -7.12 -7.03 7.07
C LYS A 68 -5.83 -6.54 7.72
N ARG A 69 -5.53 -5.22 7.66
CA ARG A 69 -4.35 -4.61 8.29
C ARG A 69 -4.32 -4.86 9.79
N GLN A 70 -5.45 -4.66 10.47
CA GLN A 70 -5.56 -4.92 11.91
C GLN A 70 -5.28 -6.38 12.27
N ARG A 71 -5.76 -7.34 11.46
CA ARG A 71 -5.47 -8.77 11.65
C ARG A 71 -3.98 -9.08 11.50
N VAL A 72 -3.30 -8.48 10.52
CA VAL A 72 -1.85 -8.64 10.33
C VAL A 72 -1.08 -8.08 11.52
N ILE A 73 -1.44 -6.89 12.00
CA ILE A 73 -0.80 -6.28 13.19
C ILE A 73 -0.98 -7.15 14.43
N ALA A 74 -2.19 -7.67 14.65
CA ALA A 74 -2.46 -8.57 15.76
C ALA A 74 -1.59 -9.83 15.67
N ALA A 75 -1.50 -10.46 14.49
CA ALA A 75 -0.65 -11.63 14.28
C ALA A 75 0.84 -11.35 14.55
N LEU A 76 1.38 -10.25 14.01
CA LEU A 76 2.77 -9.85 14.25
C LEU A 76 3.05 -9.56 15.73
N THR A 77 2.08 -9.00 16.44
CA THR A 77 2.20 -8.72 17.88
C THR A 77 2.28 -10.01 18.70
N GLU A 78 1.47 -11.02 18.37
CA GLU A 78 1.50 -12.32 19.05
C GLU A 78 2.79 -13.09 18.75
N GLU A 79 3.27 -13.08 17.50
CA GLU A 79 4.57 -13.66 17.14
C GLU A 79 5.73 -13.04 17.93
N GLN A 80 5.72 -11.71 18.08
CA GLN A 80 6.74 -11.00 18.87
C GLN A 80 6.72 -11.36 20.37
N LYS A 81 5.53 -11.68 20.93
CA LYS A 81 5.42 -12.15 22.32
C LYS A 81 5.98 -13.56 22.49
N GLN A 82 5.70 -14.44 21.53
CA GLN A 82 6.19 -15.83 21.55
C GLN A 82 7.71 -15.92 21.41
N GLN A 83 8.34 -15.03 20.64
CA GLN A 83 9.81 -14.99 20.49
C GLN A 83 10.55 -14.45 21.71
N LYS A 84 9.85 -13.81 22.67
CA LYS A 84 10.44 -13.24 23.89
C LYS A 84 10.35 -14.18 25.10
N HIS A 85 9.77 -15.37 24.95
CA HIS A 85 9.64 -16.42 25.96
C HIS A 85 10.40 -17.67 25.53
#